data_AF-A0A183J6D7-F1
#
_entry.id   AF-A0A183J6D7-F1
#
_cell.length_a   1.000
_cell.length_b   1.000
_cell.length_c   1.000
_cell.angle_alpha   90.00
_cell.angle_beta   90.00
_cell.angle_gamma   90.00
#
_symmetry.space_group_name_H-M   'P 1'
#
loop_
_entity.id
_entity.type
_entity.pdbx_description
1 polymer ?
#
loop_
_entity_poly.entity_id
_entity_poly.type
_entity_poly.pdbx_seq_one_letter_code
_entity_poly.pdbx_strand_id
1 'polypeptide(L)'
;MVARYTVRSFGIRRNEKIAVHCTVRGPKAEEILEKGDTGNFGFGIQEHIDLGIKYDPAIGIYGMDFYVVLGRPGFNISERRRCKSRIGASHRISKEEAMKWFQTKYDGVILPSKKK
;
A
#
# COMPACT_ATOMS: atom_id res chain seq x y z
N MET A 1 11.09 -5.69 8.83
CA MET A 1 10.92 -4.53 9.73
C MET A 1 11.21 -4.99 11.15
N VAL A 2 11.84 -4.12 11.92
CA VAL A 2 12.38 -4.44 13.24
C VAL A 2 11.61 -3.68 14.31
N ALA A 3 11.34 -4.33 15.44
CA ALA A 3 10.64 -3.72 16.56
C ALA A 3 11.46 -2.56 17.16
N ARG A 4 10.87 -1.36 17.18
CA ARG A 4 11.54 -0.16 17.75
C ARG A 4 11.55 -0.17 19.27
N TYR A 5 10.55 -0.80 19.90
CA TYR A 5 10.33 -0.83 21.34
C TYR A 5 10.02 -2.24 21.81
N THR A 6 10.31 -2.52 23.07
CA THR A 6 9.83 -3.72 23.76
C THR A 6 8.41 -3.45 24.24
N VAL A 7 7.44 -4.27 23.82
CA VAL A 7 6.05 -4.15 24.26
C VAL A 7 5.58 -5.51 24.78
N ARG A 8 5.42 -5.60 26.11
CA ARG A 8 5.14 -6.87 26.81
C ARG A 8 3.79 -7.47 26.45
N SER A 9 2.76 -6.63 26.22
CA SER A 9 1.42 -7.09 25.83
C SER A 9 1.41 -7.80 24.48
N PHE A 10 2.24 -7.37 23.53
CA PHE A 10 2.40 -8.02 22.24
C PHE A 10 3.49 -9.10 22.23
N GLY A 11 4.18 -9.33 23.36
CA GLY A 11 5.27 -10.31 23.45
C GLY A 11 6.56 -9.94 22.71
N ILE A 12 6.69 -8.68 22.24
CA ILE A 12 7.78 -8.26 21.34
C ILE A 12 8.92 -7.62 22.13
N ARG A 13 10.17 -7.94 21.79
CA ARG A 13 11.39 -7.29 22.29
C ARG A 13 11.95 -6.27 21.29
N ARG A 14 12.65 -5.26 21.81
CA ARG A 14 13.36 -4.29 20.98
C ARG A 14 14.37 -5.02 20.07
N ASN A 15 14.43 -4.58 18.82
CA ASN A 15 15.24 -5.13 17.74
C ASN A 15 14.85 -6.53 17.24
N GLU A 16 13.72 -7.07 17.67
CA GLU A 16 13.18 -8.33 17.15
C GLU A 16 12.60 -8.16 15.74
N LYS A 17 12.69 -9.22 14.91
CA LYS A 17 12.16 -9.23 13.55
C LYS A 17 10.66 -9.56 13.61
N ILE A 18 9.82 -8.57 13.33
CA ILE A 18 8.37 -8.67 13.56
C ILE A 18 7.53 -8.68 12.28
N ALA A 19 8.05 -8.14 11.18
CA ALA A 19 7.29 -8.02 9.95
C ALA A 19 8.21 -8.06 8.73
N VAL A 20 7.64 -8.40 7.58
CA VAL A 20 8.29 -8.31 6.27
C VAL A 20 7.47 -7.32 5.44
N HIS A 21 8.14 -6.52 4.61
CA HIS A 21 7.47 -5.66 3.63
C HIS A 21 8.25 -5.73 2.33
N CYS A 22 7.54 -5.58 1.22
CA CYS A 22 8.12 -5.46 -0.10
C CYS A 22 7.55 -4.22 -0.79
N THR A 23 8.38 -3.58 -1.62
CA THR A 23 7.96 -2.45 -2.44
C THR A 23 8.04 -2.89 -3.89
N VAL A 24 6.89 -3.04 -4.54
CA VAL A 24 6.80 -3.40 -5.96
C VAL A 24 6.50 -2.13 -6.76
N ARG A 25 7.10 -2.01 -7.95
CA ARG A 25 6.94 -0.86 -8.85
C ARG A 25 6.80 -1.32 -10.30
N GLY A 26 6.21 -0.47 -11.14
CA GLY A 26 6.06 -0.72 -12.58
C GLY A 26 4.98 -1.77 -12.89
N PRO A 27 5.10 -2.55 -13.97
CA PRO A 27 4.03 -3.43 -14.45
C PRO A 27 3.63 -4.48 -13.41
N LYS A 28 4.59 -5.01 -12.65
CA LYS A 28 4.31 -5.97 -11.56
C LYS A 28 3.45 -5.37 -10.45
N ALA A 29 3.53 -4.06 -10.22
CA ALA A 29 2.68 -3.41 -9.23
C ALA A 29 1.24 -3.28 -9.76
N GLU A 30 1.07 -3.05 -11.06
CA GLU A 30 -0.26 -3.00 -11.70
C GLU A 30 -0.92 -4.39 -11.69
N GLU A 31 -0.19 -5.46 -12.00
CA GLU A 31 -0.70 -6.84 -11.93
C GLU A 31 -1.16 -7.24 -10.52
N ILE A 32 -0.40 -6.85 -9.49
CA ILE A 32 -0.78 -7.11 -8.09
C ILE A 32 -1.98 -6.25 -7.69
N LEU A 33 -2.05 -5.02 -8.20
CA LEU A 33 -3.14 -4.10 -7.97
C LEU A 33 -4.44 -4.62 -8.61
N GLU A 34 -4.40 -5.19 -9.82
CA GLU A 34 -5.57 -5.83 -10.46
C GLU A 34 -6.11 -7.03 -9.67
N LYS A 35 -5.25 -7.70 -8.91
CA LYS A 35 -5.63 -8.82 -8.04
C LYS A 35 -6.10 -8.37 -6.65
N GLY A 36 -5.98 -7.09 -6.33
CA GLY A 36 -6.41 -6.49 -5.08
C GLY A 36 -7.40 -5.35 -5.28
N ASP A 37 -7.82 -4.67 -4.22
CA ASP A 37 -8.90 -3.65 -4.24
C ASP A 37 -8.30 -2.23 -4.01
N THR A 38 -8.54 -1.16 -4.80
CA THR A 38 -7.40 -0.29 -5.26
C THR A 38 -7.45 1.27 -5.23
N GLY A 39 -6.34 1.98 -4.87
CA GLY A 39 -6.15 3.47 -4.92
C GLY A 39 -5.22 3.98 -3.80
N ASN A 40 -4.94 5.30 -3.63
CA ASN A 40 -4.00 5.87 -2.61
C ASN A 40 -4.46 5.60 -1.16
N PHE A 41 -4.44 4.34 -0.78
CA PHE A 41 -5.15 3.77 0.32
C PHE A 41 -4.59 2.39 0.64
N GLY A 42 -4.95 1.92 1.83
CA GLY A 42 -4.62 0.60 2.28
C GLY A 42 -5.84 -0.31 2.24
N PHE A 43 -5.65 -1.54 1.78
CA PHE A 43 -6.61 -2.62 1.97
C PHE A 43 -5.85 -3.84 2.50
N GLY A 44 -6.48 -4.52 3.45
CA GLY A 44 -5.95 -5.75 4.03
C GLY A 44 -6.68 -6.94 3.43
N ILE A 45 -5.92 -7.90 2.90
CA ILE A 45 -6.46 -9.20 2.57
C ILE A 45 -6.21 -10.11 3.77
N GLN A 46 -7.25 -10.78 4.25
CA GLN A 46 -7.16 -11.67 5.40
C GLN A 46 -6.43 -12.98 5.05
N GLU A 47 -6.56 -13.45 3.81
CA GLU A 47 -5.93 -14.66 3.32
C GLU A 47 -5.29 -14.46 1.94
N HIS A 48 -3.99 -14.67 1.82
CA HIS A 48 -3.31 -14.51 0.53
C HIS A 48 -3.72 -15.53 -0.55
N ILE A 49 -4.51 -16.56 -0.22
CA ILE A 49 -5.05 -17.50 -1.21
C ILE A 49 -6.03 -16.82 -2.17
N ASP A 50 -6.69 -15.75 -1.72
CA ASP A 50 -7.60 -14.94 -2.54
C ASP A 50 -6.88 -14.24 -3.70
N LEU A 51 -5.56 -14.09 -3.60
CA LEU A 51 -4.71 -13.55 -4.68
C LEU A 51 -4.42 -14.57 -5.79
N GLY A 52 -4.98 -15.79 -5.70
CA GLY A 52 -4.80 -16.86 -6.69
C GLY A 52 -3.46 -17.59 -6.59
N ILE A 53 -2.78 -17.49 -5.45
CA ILE A 53 -1.55 -18.24 -5.17
C ILE A 53 -1.93 -19.64 -4.67
N LYS A 54 -1.29 -20.68 -5.22
CA LYS A 54 -1.52 -22.06 -4.76
C LYS A 54 -1.15 -22.21 -3.29
N TYR A 55 -2.01 -22.90 -2.55
CA TYR A 55 -1.77 -23.22 -1.15
C TYR A 55 -0.56 -24.13 -0.98
N ASP A 56 0.37 -23.72 -0.11
CA ASP A 56 1.49 -24.52 0.37
C ASP A 56 1.33 -24.77 1.89
N PRO A 57 1.10 -26.02 2.34
CA PRO A 57 0.97 -26.36 3.75
C PRO A 57 2.17 -25.97 4.62
N ALA A 58 3.37 -25.85 4.05
CA ALA A 58 4.58 -25.47 4.79
C ALA A 58 4.61 -23.98 5.15
N ILE A 59 3.94 -23.15 4.37
CA ILE A 59 3.90 -21.69 4.53
C ILE A 59 2.72 -21.30 5.44
N GLY A 60 1.58 -21.98 5.32
CA GLY A 60 0.37 -21.63 6.07
C GLY A 60 -0.38 -20.45 5.45
N ILE A 61 -1.46 -19.98 6.09
CA ILE A 61 -2.31 -18.87 5.60
C ILE A 61 -1.89 -17.57 6.29
N TYR A 62 -1.51 -16.58 5.50
CA TYR A 62 -1.15 -15.25 5.95
C TYR A 62 -2.09 -14.19 5.38
N GLY A 63 -2.47 -13.24 6.22
CA GLY A 63 -3.04 -11.97 5.80
C GLY A 63 -1.95 -10.96 5.47
N MET A 64 -2.25 -10.05 4.54
CA MET A 64 -1.31 -9.03 4.07
C MET A 64 -2.04 -7.71 3.85
N ASP A 65 -1.38 -6.63 4.25
CA ASP A 65 -1.83 -5.27 3.96
C ASP A 65 -1.12 -4.74 2.71
N PHE A 66 -1.91 -4.28 1.75
CA PHE A 66 -1.46 -3.58 0.57
C PHE A 66 -1.64 -2.08 0.78
N TYR A 67 -0.59 -1.31 0.49
CA TYR A 67 -0.66 0.14 0.48
C TYR A 67 -0.18 0.67 -0.86
N VAL A 68 -1.06 1.35 -1.58
CA VAL A 68 -0.78 1.83 -2.93
C VAL A 68 -0.48 3.32 -2.84
N VAL A 69 0.60 3.73 -3.51
CA VAL A 69 1.02 5.14 -3.57
C VAL A 69 0.83 5.67 -4.98
N LEU A 70 -0.13 6.57 -5.16
CA LEU A 70 -0.33 7.32 -6.40
C LEU A 70 0.61 8.53 -6.43
N GLY A 71 1.21 8.77 -7.59
CA GLY A 71 2.07 9.91 -7.85
C GLY A 71 1.93 10.37 -9.30
N ARG A 72 2.04 11.69 -9.53
CA ARG A 72 2.14 12.23 -10.88
C ARG A 72 3.60 12.21 -11.35
N PRO A 73 3.87 12.15 -12.67
CA PRO A 73 5.21 12.37 -13.19
C PRO A 73 5.73 13.75 -12.74
N GLY A 74 6.85 13.78 -12.01
CA GLY A 74 7.41 15.01 -11.41
C GLY A 74 7.65 14.96 -9.91
N PHE A 75 7.10 13.95 -9.21
CA PHE A 75 7.29 13.77 -7.76
C PHE A 75 8.76 13.53 -7.34
N ASN A 76 9.63 13.12 -8.26
CA ASN A 76 11.05 12.93 -7.99
C ASN A 76 11.75 14.21 -7.49
N ILE A 77 11.17 15.40 -7.70
CA ILE A 77 11.73 16.68 -7.22
C ILE A 77 11.93 16.71 -5.70
N SER A 78 11.06 16.04 -4.93
CA SER A 78 11.20 15.95 -3.47
C SER A 78 12.12 14.82 -3.00
N GLU A 79 12.45 13.88 -3.87
CA GLU A 79 13.23 12.68 -3.53
C GLU A 79 14.68 12.73 -4.04
N ARG A 80 14.91 13.44 -5.15
CA ARG A 80 16.23 13.57 -5.77
C ARG A 80 17.27 14.16 -4.81
N ARG A 81 18.51 13.69 -4.93
CA ARG A 81 19.65 14.16 -4.12
C ARG A 81 20.08 15.58 -4.46
N ARG A 82 20.13 15.91 -5.76
CA ARG A 82 20.55 17.24 -6.25
C ARG A 82 19.35 18.17 -6.41
N CYS A 83 19.48 19.41 -5.95
CA CYS A 83 18.46 20.47 -6.12
C CYS A 83 17.06 20.06 -5.65
N LYS A 84 16.96 19.44 -4.47
CA LYS A 84 15.69 19.04 -3.87
C LYS A 84 14.81 20.26 -3.61
N SER A 85 13.53 20.18 -3.98
CA SER A 85 12.56 21.24 -3.70
C SER A 85 11.19 20.65 -3.34
N ARG A 86 10.27 21.51 -2.89
CA ARG A 86 8.92 21.09 -2.48
C ARG A 86 8.02 20.93 -3.70
N ILE A 87 7.16 19.92 -3.66
CA ILE A 87 6.09 19.74 -4.66
C ILE A 87 5.02 20.81 -4.44
N GLY A 88 4.71 21.56 -5.50
CA GLY A 88 3.67 22.58 -5.51
C GLY A 88 2.28 22.01 -5.23
N ALA A 89 1.40 22.79 -4.60
CA ALA A 89 0.08 22.32 -4.16
C ALA A 89 -0.77 21.78 -5.31
N SER A 90 -0.74 22.45 -6.47
CA SER A 90 -1.47 22.02 -7.69
C SER A 90 -0.97 20.70 -8.28
N HIS A 91 0.29 20.32 -8.01
CA HIS A 91 0.88 19.07 -8.50
C HIS A 91 0.64 17.90 -7.56
N ARG A 92 0.21 18.15 -6.31
CA ARG A 92 -0.16 17.10 -5.37
C ARG A 92 -1.50 16.49 -5.79
N ILE A 93 -1.64 15.19 -5.53
CA ILE A 93 -2.89 14.47 -5.78
C ILE A 93 -3.82 14.70 -4.60
N SER A 94 -5.03 15.18 -4.86
CA SER A 94 -6.06 15.30 -3.83
C SER A 94 -6.77 13.96 -3.60
N LYS A 95 -7.47 13.82 -2.47
CA LYS A 95 -8.26 12.62 -2.17
C LYS A 95 -9.33 12.36 -3.24
N GLU A 96 -10.03 13.42 -3.65
CA GLU A 96 -11.08 13.36 -4.67
C GLU A 96 -10.54 12.94 -6.04
N GLU A 97 -9.36 13.45 -6.40
CA GLU A 97 -8.70 13.07 -7.64
C GLU A 97 -8.27 11.60 -7.62
N ALA A 98 -7.72 11.12 -6.51
CA ALA A 98 -7.37 9.71 -6.34
C ALA A 98 -8.62 8.80 -6.45
N MET A 99 -9.75 9.21 -5.87
CA MET A 99 -11.03 8.50 -5.97
C MET A 99 -11.54 8.46 -7.41
N LYS A 100 -11.51 9.59 -8.12
CA LYS A 100 -11.94 9.67 -9.51
C LYS A 100 -11.05 8.84 -10.43
N TRP A 101 -9.73 8.88 -10.22
CA TRP A 101 -8.77 8.06 -10.96
C TRP A 101 -9.05 6.57 -10.75
N PHE A 102 -9.35 6.16 -9.52
CA PHE A 102 -9.70 4.77 -9.21
C PHE A 102 -10.98 4.32 -9.92
N GLN A 103 -12.05 5.09 -9.82
CA GLN A 103 -13.32 4.80 -10.52
C GLN A 103 -13.14 4.68 -12.04
N THR A 104 -12.27 5.51 -12.63
CA THR A 104 -12.08 5.53 -14.09
C THR A 104 -11.19 4.39 -14.59
N LYS A 105 -10.18 3.98 -13.81
CA LYS A 105 -9.19 2.97 -14.26
C LYS A 105 -9.61 1.53 -13.93
N TYR A 106 -10.31 1.32 -12.82
CA TYR A 106 -10.63 -0.01 -12.30
C TYR A 106 -12.13 -0.22 -12.02
N ASP A 107 -13.00 0.67 -12.50
CA ASP A 107 -14.47 0.63 -12.25
C ASP A 107 -14.82 0.49 -10.76
N GLY A 108 -13.94 1.04 -9.89
CA GLY A 108 -13.98 0.81 -8.46
C GLY A 108 -15.21 1.38 -7.78
N VAL A 109 -15.91 0.56 -6.99
CA VAL A 109 -17.06 1.00 -6.20
C VAL A 109 -16.57 1.63 -4.88
N ILE A 110 -16.79 2.94 -4.72
CA ILE A 110 -16.43 3.64 -3.49
C ILE A 110 -17.60 3.60 -2.52
N LEU A 111 -17.41 2.92 -1.39
CA LEU A 111 -18.39 2.94 -0.31
C LEU A 111 -18.40 4.32 0.37
N PRO A 112 -19.58 4.91 0.64
CA PRO A 112 -19.66 6.15 1.40
C PRO A 112 -19.09 5.92 2.80
N SER A 113 -18.28 6.85 3.31
CA SER A 113 -17.75 6.75 4.66
C SER A 113 -18.91 6.69 5.66
N LYS A 114 -18.96 5.66 6.51
CA LYS A 114 -19.84 5.67 7.69
C LYS A 114 -19.55 6.96 8.46
N LYS A 115 -20.52 7.88 8.51
CA LYS A 115 -20.46 9.01 9.45
C LYS A 115 -20.33 8.40 10.84
N LYS A 116 -19.25 8.75 11.55
CA LYS A 116 -19.16 8.54 13.00
C LYS A 116 -20.24 9.35 13.69
#